data_AF-A0A9E0XIL8-F1
#
_entry.id   AF-A0A9E0XIL8-F1
#
_cell.length_a   1.000
_cell.length_b   1.000
_cell.length_c   1.000
_cell.angle_alpha   90.00
_cell.angle_beta   90.00
_cell.angle_gamma   90.00
#
_symmetry.space_group_name_H-M   'P 1'
#
loop_
_entity.id
_entity.type
_entity.pdbx_description
1 polymer ?
#
loop_
_entity_poly.entity_id
_entity_poly.type
_entity_poly.pdbx_seq_one_letter_code
_entity_poly.pdbx_strand_id
1 'polypeptide(L)'
;MISEMLLEEMVLEKVFGFIMILIGLISLVYAVNAKGKFPEESELKKITGKLIVVIICLTCFSFWHVLREVFHLKEQLGPVIEYPEYAFITIAFVMILMTAKHIYQTAKKFGITK
;
A
#
# COMPACT_ATOMS: atom_id res chain seq x y z
N MET A 1 -23.94 -25.52 -6.71
CA MET A 1 -22.51 -25.86 -6.84
C MET A 1 -21.66 -24.78 -7.51
N ILE A 2 -21.66 -24.59 -8.85
CA ILE A 2 -20.81 -23.55 -9.49
C ILE A 2 -21.20 -22.13 -9.04
N SER A 3 -22.50 -21.85 -8.94
CA SER A 3 -23.01 -20.54 -8.48
C SER A 3 -22.75 -20.25 -6.99
N GLU A 4 -22.59 -21.27 -6.14
CA GLU A 4 -22.31 -21.09 -4.70
C GLU A 4 -20.83 -20.84 -4.48
N MET A 5 -19.97 -21.57 -5.19
CA MET A 5 -18.51 -21.39 -5.17
C MET A 5 -18.11 -19.97 -5.64
N LEU A 6 -18.72 -19.47 -6.71
CA LEU A 6 -18.50 -18.09 -7.18
C LEU A 6 -18.99 -17.04 -6.17
N LEU A 7 -20.08 -17.33 -5.45
CA LEU A 7 -20.59 -16.43 -4.41
C LEU A 7 -19.62 -16.38 -3.22
N GLU A 8 -19.09 -17.52 -2.80
CA GLU A 8 -18.11 -17.61 -1.71
C GLU A 8 -16.80 -16.88 -2.04
N GLU A 9 -16.24 -17.09 -3.24
CA GLU A 9 -15.03 -16.39 -3.69
C GLU A 9 -15.21 -14.87 -3.69
N MET A 10 -16.33 -14.39 -4.23
CA MET A 10 -16.62 -12.97 -4.33
C MET A 10 -16.86 -12.31 -2.96
N VAL A 11 -17.43 -13.04 -1.99
CA VAL A 11 -17.57 -12.58 -0.60
C VAL A 11 -16.20 -12.52 0.08
N LEU A 12 -15.36 -13.53 -0.13
CA LEU A 12 -14.04 -13.65 0.48
C LEU A 12 -13.10 -12.52 0.02
N GLU A 13 -13.06 -12.23 -1.28
CA GLU A 13 -12.28 -11.11 -1.83
C GLU A 13 -12.69 -9.76 -1.23
N LYS A 14 -14.00 -9.50 -1.10
CA LYS A 14 -14.52 -8.26 -0.50
C LYS A 14 -14.12 -8.13 0.97
N VAL A 15 -14.19 -9.23 1.72
CA VAL A 15 -13.78 -9.27 3.14
C VAL A 15 -12.29 -9.00 3.27
N PHE A 16 -11.45 -9.65 2.46
CA PHE A 16 -10.01 -9.41 2.47
C PHE A 16 -9.66 -7.98 2.07
N GLY A 17 -10.32 -7.43 1.06
CA GLY A 17 -10.15 -6.03 0.66
C GLY A 17 -10.44 -5.05 1.81
N PHE A 18 -11.56 -5.25 2.52
CA PHE A 18 -11.91 -4.44 3.69
C PHE A 18 -10.89 -4.57 4.83
N ILE A 19 -10.45 -5.80 5.14
CA ILE A 19 -9.42 -6.05 6.16
C ILE A 19 -8.11 -5.35 5.79
N MET A 20 -7.68 -5.42 4.53
CA MET A 20 -6.47 -4.74 4.06
C MET A 20 -6.57 -3.22 4.20
N ILE A 21 -7.73 -2.63 3.91
CA ILE A 21 -7.96 -1.18 4.12
C ILE A 21 -7.83 -0.84 5.61
N LEU A 22 -8.44 -1.62 6.51
CA LEU A 22 -8.34 -1.39 7.96
C LEU A 22 -6.91 -1.51 8.47
N ILE A 23 -6.19 -2.55 8.04
CA ILE A 23 -4.76 -2.73 8.37
C ILE A 23 -3.94 -1.55 7.85
N GLY A 24 -4.22 -1.08 6.62
CA GLY A 24 -3.57 0.07 6.02
C GLY A 24 -3.79 1.35 6.82
N LEU A 25 -5.03 1.63 7.23
CA LEU A 25 -5.38 2.78 8.06
C LEU A 25 -4.71 2.73 9.45
N ILE A 26 -4.76 1.57 10.12
CA ILE A 26 -4.08 1.37 11.41
C ILE A 26 -2.58 1.59 11.23
N SER A 27 -1.97 0.97 10.22
CA SER A 27 -0.55 1.13 9.91
C SER A 27 -0.17 2.60 9.66
N LEU A 28 -1.04 3.34 8.97
CA LEU A 28 -0.85 4.77 8.71
C LEU A 28 -0.85 5.58 10.01
N VAL A 29 -1.79 5.33 10.92
CA VAL A 29 -1.85 5.98 12.23
C VAL A 29 -0.56 5.73 13.01
N TYR A 30 -0.09 4.48 13.08
CA TYR A 30 1.17 4.15 13.74
C TYR A 30 2.37 4.83 13.07
N ALA A 31 2.45 4.83 11.74
CA ALA A 31 3.56 5.43 11.01
C ALA A 31 3.61 6.96 11.17
N VAL A 32 2.46 7.65 11.13
CA VAL A 32 2.36 9.10 11.37
C VAL A 32 2.77 9.43 12.80
N ASN A 33 2.25 8.68 13.78
CA ASN A 33 2.63 8.85 15.19
C ASN A 33 4.12 8.61 15.43
N ALA A 34 4.70 7.58 14.78
CA ALA A 34 6.14 7.31 14.85
C ALA A 34 6.96 8.45 14.24
N LYS A 35 6.56 8.95 13.05
CA LYS A 35 7.24 10.08 12.38
C LYS A 35 7.29 11.32 13.27
N GLY A 36 6.20 11.62 13.98
CA GLY A 36 6.13 12.77 14.91
C GLY A 36 7.06 12.66 16.12
N LYS A 37 7.52 11.45 16.46
CA LYS A 37 8.43 11.21 17.59
C LYS A 37 9.92 11.29 17.23
N PHE A 38 10.25 11.24 15.94
CA PHE A 38 11.66 11.29 15.51
C PHE A 38 12.17 12.75 15.43
N PRO A 39 13.43 13.02 15.82
CA PRO A 39 14.06 14.32 15.68
C PRO A 39 14.00 14.82 14.23
N GLU A 40 13.91 16.15 14.06
CA GLU A 40 14.06 16.78 12.76
C GLU A 40 15.38 16.35 12.10
N GLU A 41 15.33 16.18 10.77
CA GLU A 41 16.44 15.71 9.92
C GLU A 41 16.96 14.28 10.15
N SER A 42 16.49 13.55 11.16
CA SER A 42 16.92 12.17 11.40
C SER A 42 16.60 11.25 10.21
N GLU A 43 17.52 10.32 9.91
CA GLU A 43 17.36 9.35 8.82
C GLU A 43 16.10 8.48 9.04
N LEU A 44 15.80 8.13 10.30
CA LEU A 44 14.58 7.42 10.67
C LEU A 44 13.32 8.22 10.29
N LYS A 45 13.28 9.52 10.56
CA LYS A 45 12.13 10.37 10.17
C LYS A 45 11.93 10.40 8.65
N LYS A 46 13.02 10.45 7.87
CA LYS A 46 12.98 10.39 6.40
C LYS A 46 12.47 9.04 5.90
N ILE A 47 12.95 7.94 6.47
CA ILE A 47 12.51 6.57 6.14
C ILE A 47 11.02 6.40 6.47
N THR A 48 10.60 6.78 7.67
CA THR A 48 9.19 6.70 8.08
C THR A 48 8.31 7.60 7.21
N GLY A 49 8.80 8.76 6.78
CA GLY A 49 8.10 9.62 5.82
C GLY A 49 7.82 8.91 4.48
N LYS A 50 8.80 8.18 3.94
CA LYS A 50 8.61 7.38 2.71
C LYS A 50 7.68 6.19 2.94
N LEU A 51 7.79 5.53 4.10
CA LEU A 51 6.90 4.43 4.48
C LEU A 51 5.42 4.87 4.53
N ILE A 52 5.14 6.07 5.03
CA ILE A 52 3.78 6.64 5.03
C ILE A 52 3.21 6.70 3.60
N VAL A 53 4.01 7.17 2.63
CA VAL A 53 3.57 7.24 1.22
C VAL A 53 3.29 5.84 0.67
N VAL A 54 4.16 4.85 0.98
CA VAL A 54 3.93 3.45 0.60
C VAL A 54 2.60 2.92 1.16
N ILE A 55 2.35 3.14 2.46
CA ILE A 55 1.11 2.71 3.12
C ILE A 55 -0.11 3.36 2.46
N ILE A 56 -0.05 4.66 2.15
CA ILE A 56 -1.14 5.37 1.46
C ILE A 56 -1.39 4.73 0.09
N CYS A 57 -0.35 4.52 -0.73
CA CYS A 57 -0.51 3.90 -2.04
C CYS A 57 -1.12 2.50 -1.96
N LEU A 58 -0.66 1.65 -1.04
CA LEU A 58 -1.20 0.29 -0.87
C LEU A 58 -2.64 0.29 -0.33
N THR A 59 -2.98 1.27 0.51
CA THR A 59 -4.35 1.46 1.00
C THR A 59 -5.26 1.93 -0.12
N CYS A 60 -4.82 2.88 -0.95
CA CYS A 60 -5.53 3.33 -2.15
C CYS A 60 -5.70 2.22 -3.19
N PHE A 61 -4.68 1.38 -3.38
CA PHE A 61 -4.77 0.16 -4.20
C PHE A 61 -5.90 -0.75 -3.70
N SER A 62 -5.90 -1.07 -2.41
CA SER A 62 -6.92 -1.95 -1.81
C SER A 62 -8.32 -1.32 -1.88
N PHE A 63 -8.42 -0.02 -1.65
CA PHE A 63 -9.67 0.73 -1.75
C PHE A 63 -10.21 0.75 -3.17
N TRP A 64 -9.36 1.00 -4.17
CA TRP A 64 -9.74 0.99 -5.57
C TRP A 64 -10.21 -0.40 -6.02
N HIS A 65 -9.50 -1.45 -5.61
CA HIS A 65 -9.87 -2.82 -5.89
C HIS A 65 -11.28 -3.13 -5.33
N VAL A 66 -11.54 -2.81 -4.05
CA VAL A 66 -12.87 -2.98 -3.44
C VAL A 66 -13.94 -2.17 -4.19
N LEU A 67 -13.68 -0.91 -4.56
CA LEU A 67 -14.63 -0.10 -5.32
C LEU A 67 -14.95 -0.74 -6.68
N ARG A 68 -13.94 -1.20 -7.41
CA ARG A 68 -14.11 -1.84 -8.72
C ARG A 68 -15.04 -3.06 -8.62
N GLU A 69 -14.82 -3.91 -7.62
CA GLU A 69 -15.62 -5.13 -7.41
C GLU A 69 -17.03 -4.84 -6.88
N VAL A 70 -17.19 -3.88 -5.97
CA VAL A 70 -18.51 -3.54 -5.40
C VAL A 70 -19.43 -2.90 -6.43
N PHE A 71 -18.88 -2.06 -7.31
CA PHE A 71 -19.66 -1.35 -8.32
C PHE A 71 -19.65 -2.01 -9.70
N HIS A 72 -19.02 -3.19 -9.84
CA HIS A 72 -18.89 -3.89 -11.12
C HIS A 72 -18.31 -2.98 -12.23
N LEU A 73 -17.37 -2.10 -11.88
CA LEU A 73 -16.91 -1.03 -12.77
C LEU A 73 -16.24 -1.55 -14.04
N LYS A 74 -15.70 -2.77 -13.98
CA LYS A 74 -15.09 -3.45 -15.13
C LYS A 74 -16.12 -3.74 -16.23
N GLU A 75 -17.35 -4.07 -15.86
CA GLU A 75 -18.45 -4.31 -16.82
C GLU A 75 -18.92 -3.00 -17.47
N GLN A 76 -18.88 -1.89 -16.73
CA GLN A 76 -19.37 -0.59 -17.19
C GLN A 76 -18.34 0.20 -18.01
N LEU A 77 -17.07 0.16 -17.60
CA LEU A 77 -16.02 1.05 -18.10
C LEU A 77 -14.91 0.28 -18.85
N GLY A 78 -15.02 -1.05 -18.91
CA GLY A 78 -14.05 -1.90 -19.58
C GLY A 78 -12.69 -1.97 -18.87
N PRO A 79 -11.62 -2.39 -19.57
CA PRO A 79 -10.31 -2.68 -18.96
C PRO A 79 -9.56 -1.44 -18.45
N VAL A 80 -9.95 -0.23 -18.87
CA VAL A 80 -9.29 1.03 -18.46
C VAL A 80 -9.40 1.25 -16.95
N ILE A 81 -10.41 0.67 -16.30
CA ILE A 81 -10.61 0.79 -14.85
C ILE A 81 -9.49 0.14 -14.02
N GLU A 82 -8.63 -0.68 -14.64
CA GLU A 82 -7.50 -1.32 -13.97
C GLU A 82 -6.29 -0.36 -13.83
N TYR A 83 -6.24 0.74 -14.60
CA TYR A 83 -5.08 1.65 -14.61
C TYR A 83 -4.76 2.30 -13.26
N PRO A 84 -5.74 2.77 -12.46
CA PRO A 84 -5.44 3.32 -11.14
C PRO A 84 -4.80 2.28 -10.21
N GLU A 85 -5.23 1.02 -10.29
CA GLU A 85 -4.64 -0.10 -9.55
C GLU A 85 -3.15 -0.24 -9.86
N TYR A 86 -2.80 -0.29 -11.15
CA TYR A 86 -1.42 -0.37 -11.61
C TYR A 86 -0.60 0.86 -11.23
N ALA A 87 -1.20 2.05 -11.23
CA ALA A 87 -0.51 3.27 -10.83
C ALA A 87 -0.15 3.24 -9.33
N PHE A 88 -1.10 2.88 -8.46
CA PHE A 88 -0.87 2.81 -7.02
C PHE A 88 0.22 1.80 -6.64
N ILE A 89 0.16 0.59 -7.21
CA ILE A 89 1.15 -0.45 -6.90
C ILE A 89 2.54 -0.09 -7.47
N THR A 90 2.59 0.52 -8.65
CA THR A 90 3.85 0.99 -9.26
C THR A 90 4.52 2.06 -8.39
N ILE A 91 3.75 3.05 -7.95
CA ILE A 91 4.27 4.09 -7.05
C ILE A 91 4.75 3.48 -5.73
N ALA A 92 4.00 2.53 -5.17
CA ALA A 92 4.41 1.82 -3.96
C ALA A 92 5.75 1.10 -4.15
N PHE A 93 5.94 0.35 -5.24
CA PHE A 93 7.21 -0.34 -5.52
C PHE A 93 8.38 0.62 -5.76
N VAL A 94 8.16 1.72 -6.49
CA VAL A 94 9.17 2.76 -6.68
C VAL A 94 9.60 3.35 -5.33
N MET A 95 8.64 3.65 -4.46
CA MET A 95 8.92 4.19 -3.13
C MET A 95 9.62 3.19 -2.22
N ILE A 96 9.27 1.90 -2.30
CA ILE A 96 9.98 0.81 -1.61
C ILE A 96 11.43 0.75 -2.10
N LEU A 97 11.67 0.74 -3.41
CA LEU A 97 13.02 0.74 -3.98
C LEU A 97 13.85 1.94 -3.52
N MET A 98 13.27 3.15 -3.56
CA MET A 98 13.91 4.38 -3.09
C MET A 98 14.21 4.34 -1.59
N THR A 99 13.38 3.66 -0.81
CA THR A 99 13.56 3.48 0.63
C THR A 99 14.64 2.45 0.92
N ALA A 100 14.64 1.30 0.24
CA ALA A 100 15.66 0.27 0.34
C ALA A 100 17.04 0.80 -0.06
N LYS A 101 17.14 1.56 -1.16
CA LYS A 101 18.37 2.24 -1.58
C LYS A 101 18.88 3.20 -0.51
N HIS A 102 17.98 3.94 0.13
CA HIS A 102 18.35 4.88 1.19
C HIS A 102 18.84 4.13 2.43
N ILE A 103 18.14 3.10 2.89
CA ILE A 103 18.56 2.24 4.01
C ILE A 103 19.95 1.65 3.75
N TYR A 104 20.19 1.14 2.53
CA TYR A 104 21.49 0.61 2.15
C TYR A 104 22.60 1.67 2.20
N GLN A 105 22.35 2.87 1.68
CA GLN A 105 23.31 3.99 1.76
C GLN A 105 23.58 4.39 3.21
N THR A 106 22.57 4.41 4.06
CA THR A 106 22.70 4.71 5.48
C THR A 106 23.49 3.61 6.19
N ALA A 107 23.23 2.34 5.91
CA ALA A 107 24.01 1.21 6.45
C ALA A 107 25.50 1.28 6.04
N LYS A 108 25.79 1.71 4.81
CA LYS A 108 27.16 1.94 4.34
C LYS A 108 27.84 3.09 5.09
N LYS A 109 27.13 4.19 5.35
CA LYS A 109 27.65 5.32 6.14
C LYS A 109 28.05 4.92 7.57
N PHE A 110 27.32 3.98 8.18
CA PHE A 110 27.60 3.48 9.52
C PHE A 110 28.59 2.30 9.55
N GLY A 111 29.20 1.92 8.41
CA GLY A 111 30.18 0.83 8.35
C GLY A 111 29.60 -0.57 8.54
N ILE A 112 28.26 -0.71 8.50
CA ILE A 112 27.56 -1.99 8.67
C ILE A 112 27.72 -2.87 7.42
N THR A 113 27.94 -2.24 6.25
CA THR A 113 28.09 -2.92 4.96
C THR A 113 29.30 -2.34 4.22
N LYS A 114 30.14 -3.22 3.66
CA LYS A 114 31.32 -2.85 2.83
C LYS A 114 30.88 -2.42 1.44
#